data_AF-A0A7R9QLF4-F1
#
_entry.id   AF-A0A7R9QLF4-F1
#
_cell.length_a   1.000
_cell.length_b   1.000
_cell.length_c   1.000
_cell.angle_alpha   90.00
_cell.angle_beta   90.00
_cell.angle_gamma   90.00
#
_symmetry.space_group_name_H-M   'P 1'
#
loop_
_entity.id
_entity.type
_entity.pdbx_description
1 polymer ?
#
loop_
_entity_poly.entity_id
_entity_poly.type
_entity_poly.pdbx_seq_one_letter_code
_entity_poly.pdbx_strand_id
1 'polypeptide(L)'
;MTELLIIDSIFVEIIFGKIPEILLIHSKFLEGLRHRMCSWSPQETTVGDLFALFDEKSVSSAYLSFVDNWFEAKHLVKQLSRDKPLFQKFLTEQSREHRSKLSLDELMISVIQRIPRFELLLKQLLKNTAKEHKDYALLNNALKKIHSLALYINRVKNDADVISHSSSLSSTTTTAQLDVNQSSITISQLETICDGLPASALLGSTLHEIA
;
A
#
# COMPACT_ATOMS: atom_id res chain seq x y z
N MET A 1 -32.60 -11.35 2.05
CA MET A 1 -31.44 -12.17 2.44
C MET A 1 -30.45 -11.19 3.04
N THR A 2 -30.30 -11.15 4.37
CA THR A 2 -29.41 -10.20 5.04
C THR A 2 -27.96 -10.58 4.74
N GLU A 3 -27.26 -9.75 3.95
CA GLU A 3 -25.82 -9.87 3.75
C GLU A 3 -25.13 -9.83 5.12
N LEU A 4 -24.34 -10.85 5.43
CA LEU A 4 -23.62 -10.92 6.69
C LEU A 4 -22.46 -9.94 6.66
N LEU A 5 -22.52 -8.93 7.54
CA LEU A 5 -21.45 -7.95 7.72
C LEU A 5 -20.22 -8.64 8.33
N ILE A 6 -19.09 -8.64 7.61
CA ILE A 6 -17.86 -9.30 8.08
C ILE A 6 -17.16 -8.44 9.15
N ILE A 7 -17.01 -7.13 8.89
CA ILE A 7 -16.47 -6.11 9.79
C ILE A 7 -17.11 -4.74 9.50
N ASP A 8 -17.08 -3.82 10.48
CA ASP A 8 -17.62 -2.46 10.32
C ASP A 8 -16.79 -1.61 9.34
N SER A 9 -17.44 -0.69 8.63
CA SER A 9 -16.83 0.17 7.61
C SER A 9 -15.68 1.02 8.15
N ILE A 10 -15.77 1.46 9.40
CA ILE A 10 -14.69 2.21 10.05
C ILE A 10 -13.40 1.40 10.11
N PHE A 11 -13.48 0.08 10.33
CA PHE A 11 -12.32 -0.79 10.33
C PHE A 11 -11.76 -1.00 8.93
N VAL A 12 -12.63 -1.01 7.91
CA VAL A 12 -12.18 -1.07 6.52
C VAL A 12 -11.40 0.19 6.16
N GLU A 13 -11.89 1.37 6.54
CA GLU A 13 -11.19 2.63 6.31
C GLU A 13 -9.83 2.66 7.01
N ILE A 14 -9.76 2.20 8.27
CA ILE A 14 -8.50 2.09 9.00
C ILE A 14 -7.55 1.10 8.32
N ILE A 15 -8.01 -0.03 7.78
CA ILE A 15 -7.10 -1.02 7.19
C ILE A 15 -6.66 -0.63 5.76
N PHE A 16 -7.56 -0.06 4.96
CA PHE A 16 -7.38 0.07 3.52
C PHE A 16 -7.48 1.50 2.98
N GLY A 17 -7.78 2.52 3.79
CA GLY A 17 -8.14 3.86 3.30
C GLY A 17 -7.15 4.52 2.33
N LYS A 18 -5.85 4.18 2.41
CA LYS A 18 -4.81 4.68 1.48
C LYS A 18 -4.42 3.75 0.34
N ILE A 19 -4.93 2.53 0.34
CA ILE A 19 -4.65 1.55 -0.72
C ILE A 19 -5.19 1.98 -2.09
N PRO A 20 -6.40 2.55 -2.25
CA PRO A 20 -6.90 2.98 -3.56
C PRO A 20 -6.02 4.05 -4.22
N GLU A 21 -5.58 5.04 -3.44
CA GLU A 21 -4.67 6.10 -3.92
C GLU A 21 -3.34 5.49 -4.40
N ILE A 22 -2.74 4.61 -3.58
CA ILE A 22 -1.48 3.93 -3.92
C ILE A 22 -1.65 3.07 -5.17
N LEU A 23 -2.73 2.28 -5.26
CA LEU A 23 -3.01 1.43 -6.42
C LEU A 23 -3.05 2.24 -7.71
N LEU A 24 -3.81 3.33 -7.72
CA LEU A 24 -4.01 4.16 -8.91
C LEU A 24 -2.67 4.58 -9.53
N ILE A 25 -1.68 4.90 -8.69
CA ILE A 25 -0.36 5.34 -9.14
C ILE A 25 0.44 4.17 -9.70
N HIS A 26 0.39 3.00 -9.05
CA HIS A 26 1.05 1.79 -9.57
C HIS A 26 0.44 1.32 -10.87
N SER A 27 -0.89 1.38 -11.03
CA SER A 27 -1.56 1.02 -12.27
C SER A 27 -1.15 1.98 -13.40
N LYS A 28 -1.08 3.29 -13.14
CA LYS A 28 -0.56 4.28 -14.12
C LYS A 28 0.90 4.00 -14.48
N PHE A 29 1.75 3.69 -13.49
CA PHE A 29 3.15 3.36 -13.70
C PHE A 29 3.32 2.09 -14.54
N LEU A 30 2.55 1.04 -14.22
CA LEU A 30 2.55 -0.23 -14.95
C LEU A 30 2.09 -0.05 -16.39
N GLU A 31 1.03 0.73 -16.63
CA GLU A 31 0.55 1.03 -17.98
C GLU A 31 1.61 1.78 -18.79
N GLY A 32 2.27 2.78 -18.17
CA GLY A 32 3.39 3.48 -18.77
C GLY A 32 4.58 2.58 -19.12
N LEU A 33 4.85 1.55 -18.32
CA LEU A 33 5.85 0.52 -18.62
C LEU A 33 5.40 -0.38 -19.77
N ARG A 34 4.17 -0.89 -19.75
CA ARG A 34 3.61 -1.75 -20.80
C ARG A 34 3.65 -1.06 -22.15
N HIS A 35 3.25 0.21 -22.21
CA HIS A 35 3.31 1.00 -23.43
C HIS A 35 4.74 1.08 -24.02
N ARG A 36 5.76 1.26 -23.17
CA ARG A 36 7.17 1.28 -23.62
C ARG A 36 7.66 -0.08 -24.10
N MET A 37 7.20 -1.16 -23.48
CA MET A 37 7.56 -2.51 -23.90
C MET A 37 7.05 -2.86 -25.30
N CYS A 38 5.96 -2.25 -25.76
CA CYS A 38 5.42 -2.47 -27.10
C CYS A 38 6.38 -2.00 -28.23
N SER A 39 7.24 -1.01 -27.95
CA SER A 39 8.16 -0.44 -28.93
C SER A 39 9.53 -0.18 -28.32
N TRP A 40 10.10 -1.21 -27.68
CA TRP A 40 11.38 -1.11 -26.98
C TRP A 40 12.56 -0.91 -27.94
N SER A 41 13.43 0.04 -27.60
CA SER A 41 14.70 0.32 -28.26
C SER A 41 15.77 0.60 -27.20
N PRO A 42 16.88 -0.15 -27.14
CA PRO A 42 17.95 0.05 -26.15
C PRO A 42 18.61 1.43 -26.20
N GLN A 43 18.53 2.14 -27.33
CA GLN A 43 19.13 3.46 -27.52
C GLN A 43 18.14 4.60 -27.29
N GLU A 44 16.83 4.32 -27.43
CA GLU A 44 15.80 5.36 -27.49
C GLU A 44 14.71 5.22 -26.42
N THR A 45 14.65 4.14 -25.66
CA THR A 45 13.59 3.99 -24.65
C THR A 45 14.06 4.53 -23.32
N THR A 46 13.34 5.50 -22.76
CA THR A 46 13.52 5.93 -21.37
C THR A 46 12.55 5.20 -20.48
N VAL A 47 12.87 4.96 -19.22
CA VAL A 47 11.91 4.51 -18.20
C VAL A 47 12.00 5.37 -16.93
N GLY A 48 13.09 6.13 -16.76
CA GLY A 48 13.31 6.97 -15.58
C GLY A 48 12.26 8.06 -15.42
N ASP A 49 11.69 8.58 -16.52
CA ASP A 49 10.66 9.62 -16.46
C ASP A 49 9.33 9.13 -15.86
N LEU A 50 9.02 7.82 -15.93
CA LEU A 50 7.82 7.26 -15.30
C LEU A 50 7.84 7.38 -13.78
N PHE A 51 9.02 7.42 -13.18
CA PHE A 51 9.15 7.57 -11.73
C PHE A 51 8.78 8.97 -11.24
N ALA A 52 8.55 9.93 -12.15
CA ALA A 52 7.99 11.23 -11.78
C ALA A 52 6.59 11.10 -11.15
N LEU A 53 5.85 10.03 -11.44
CA LEU A 53 4.58 9.72 -10.78
C LEU A 53 4.72 9.58 -9.26
N PHE A 54 5.87 9.11 -8.76
CA PHE A 54 6.13 8.94 -7.33
C PHE A 54 6.60 10.22 -6.63
N ASP A 55 6.88 11.27 -7.39
CA ASP A 55 7.30 12.58 -6.89
C ASP A 55 6.12 13.51 -6.62
N GLU A 56 4.94 13.17 -7.12
CA GLU A 56 3.73 13.93 -6.87
C GLU A 56 3.43 13.99 -5.36
N LYS A 57 3.15 15.20 -4.86
CA LYS A 57 2.92 15.43 -3.43
C LYS A 57 1.79 14.57 -2.87
N SER A 58 0.73 14.36 -3.65
CA SER A 58 -0.39 13.47 -3.35
C SER A 58 0.07 12.02 -3.14
N VAL A 59 0.94 11.54 -4.02
CA VAL A 59 1.48 10.17 -3.99
C VAL A 59 2.37 9.94 -2.79
N SER A 60 3.31 10.87 -2.57
CA SER A 60 4.14 10.84 -1.37
C SER A 60 3.21 10.84 -0.15
N SER A 61 2.29 11.78 -0.02
CA SER A 61 1.34 11.84 1.11
C SER A 61 0.57 10.53 1.33
N ALA A 62 0.08 9.88 0.27
CA ALA A 62 -0.65 8.61 0.37
C ALA A 62 0.22 7.50 0.97
N TYR A 63 1.47 7.39 0.50
CA TYR A 63 2.46 6.46 1.05
C TYR A 63 2.77 6.74 2.52
N LEU A 64 2.91 8.02 2.88
CA LEU A 64 3.21 8.41 4.25
C LEU A 64 2.06 8.08 5.18
N SER A 65 0.84 8.50 4.82
CA SER A 65 -0.36 8.17 5.58
C SER A 65 -0.58 6.66 5.72
N PHE A 66 -0.26 5.87 4.68
CA PHE A 66 -0.32 4.42 4.76
C PHE A 66 0.69 3.86 5.77
N VAL A 67 1.95 4.34 5.74
CA VAL A 67 3.01 3.86 6.65
C VAL A 67 2.74 4.30 8.09
N ASP A 68 2.28 5.53 8.31
CA ASP A 68 1.91 6.06 9.63
C ASP A 68 0.83 5.20 10.30
N ASN A 69 -0.18 4.78 9.52
CA ASN A 69 -1.31 3.99 9.99
C ASN A 69 -1.06 2.47 9.98
N TRP A 70 0.04 1.98 9.39
CA TRP A 70 0.26 0.55 9.17
C TRP A 70 0.27 -0.28 10.45
N PHE A 71 0.84 0.24 11.55
CA PHE A 71 0.86 -0.48 12.83
C PHE A 71 -0.54 -0.61 13.44
N GLU A 72 -1.35 0.44 13.36
CA GLU A 72 -2.73 0.44 13.83
C GLU A 72 -3.58 -0.52 13.00
N ALA A 73 -3.52 -0.43 11.68
CA ALA A 73 -4.17 -1.35 10.76
C ALA A 73 -3.80 -2.82 11.05
N LYS A 74 -2.50 -3.10 11.24
CA LYS A 74 -2.02 -4.45 11.56
C LYS A 74 -2.53 -4.96 12.91
N HIS A 75 -2.49 -4.12 13.94
CA HIS A 75 -3.03 -4.48 15.25
C HIS A 75 -4.53 -4.78 15.16
N LEU A 76 -5.27 -3.92 14.45
CA LEU A 76 -6.69 -4.07 14.24
C LEU A 76 -7.04 -5.36 13.47
N VAL A 77 -6.32 -5.68 12.38
CA VAL A 77 -6.50 -6.95 11.64
C VAL A 77 -6.32 -8.14 12.57
N LYS A 78 -5.29 -8.16 13.43
CA LYS A 78 -5.07 -9.24 14.40
C LYS A 78 -6.15 -9.32 15.46
N GLN A 79 -6.63 -8.18 15.95
CA GLN A 79 -7.73 -8.12 16.91
C GLN A 79 -9.02 -8.65 16.29
N LEU A 80 -9.44 -8.12 15.14
CA LEU A 80 -10.65 -8.55 14.44
C LEU A 80 -10.59 -10.02 14.04
N SER A 81 -9.41 -10.53 13.66
CA SER A 81 -9.23 -11.96 13.35
C SER A 81 -9.44 -12.87 14.56
N ARG A 82 -9.20 -12.38 15.78
CA ARG A 82 -9.48 -13.13 17.02
C ARG A 82 -10.95 -12.99 17.42
N ASP A 83 -11.50 -11.79 17.29
CA ASP A 83 -12.81 -11.44 17.83
C ASP A 83 -13.97 -11.79 16.88
N LYS A 84 -13.68 -11.91 15.57
CA LYS A 84 -14.68 -12.13 14.51
C LYS A 84 -14.30 -13.36 13.66
N PRO A 85 -14.82 -14.56 13.99
CA PRO A 85 -14.50 -15.80 13.28
C PRO A 85 -14.80 -15.76 11.77
N LEU A 86 -15.83 -15.02 11.36
CA LEU A 86 -16.16 -14.83 9.94
C LEU A 86 -15.10 -14.03 9.18
N PHE A 87 -14.50 -13.02 9.83
CA PHE A 87 -13.41 -12.26 9.26
C PHE A 87 -12.14 -13.11 9.14
N GLN A 88 -11.81 -13.88 10.18
CA GLN A 88 -10.69 -14.82 10.12
C GLN A 88 -10.84 -15.85 9.00
N LYS A 89 -12.05 -16.43 8.87
CA LYS A 89 -12.38 -17.37 7.80
C LYS A 89 -12.23 -16.71 6.43
N PHE A 90 -12.78 -15.52 6.26
CA PHE A 90 -12.65 -14.74 5.03
C PHE A 90 -11.17 -14.50 4.67
N LEU A 91 -10.33 -14.02 5.59
CA LEU A 91 -8.91 -13.80 5.34
C LEU A 91 -8.18 -15.10 4.93
N THR A 92 -8.53 -16.21 5.57
CA THR A 92 -7.93 -17.53 5.28
C THR A 92 -8.32 -18.02 3.89
N GLU A 93 -9.59 -17.88 3.51
CA GLU A 93 -10.11 -18.24 2.19
C GLU A 93 -9.47 -17.38 1.10
N GLN A 94 -9.45 -16.06 1.28
CA GLN A 94 -8.83 -15.13 0.33
C GLN A 94 -7.33 -15.42 0.15
N SER A 95 -6.60 -15.67 1.24
CA SER A 95 -5.20 -16.05 1.15
C SER A 95 -5.00 -17.35 0.37
N ARG A 96 -5.85 -18.37 0.59
CA ARG A 96 -5.72 -19.69 -0.05
C ARG A 96 -6.06 -19.67 -1.54
N GLU A 97 -7.05 -18.88 -1.93
CA GLU A 97 -7.50 -18.71 -3.32
C GLU A 97 -6.55 -17.81 -4.11
N HIS A 98 -5.88 -16.89 -3.44
CA HIS A 98 -4.96 -15.97 -4.08
C HIS A 98 -3.66 -16.66 -4.55
N ARG A 99 -3.16 -16.25 -5.72
CA ARG A 99 -2.00 -16.86 -6.38
C ARG A 99 -0.72 -16.80 -5.53
N SER A 100 -0.52 -15.71 -4.80
CA SER A 100 0.68 -15.51 -3.97
C SER A 100 0.63 -16.27 -2.64
N LYS A 101 -0.55 -16.71 -2.19
CA LYS A 101 -0.80 -17.34 -0.89
C LYS A 101 -0.30 -16.54 0.32
N LEU A 102 -0.15 -15.22 0.14
CA LEU A 102 0.24 -14.31 1.21
C LEU A 102 -0.95 -14.00 2.11
N SER A 103 -0.66 -13.76 3.39
CA SER A 103 -1.59 -13.16 4.34
C SER A 103 -1.77 -11.67 4.06
N LEU A 104 -2.85 -11.09 4.60
CA LEU A 104 -3.08 -9.63 4.53
C LEU A 104 -1.91 -8.84 5.15
N ASP A 105 -1.37 -9.29 6.28
CA ASP A 105 -0.19 -8.68 6.90
C ASP A 105 1.02 -8.63 5.94
N GLU A 106 1.29 -9.73 5.24
CA GLU A 106 2.39 -9.81 4.27
C GLU A 106 2.16 -8.93 3.04
N LEU A 107 0.91 -8.86 2.57
CA LEU A 107 0.52 -7.96 1.48
C LEU A 107 0.71 -6.48 1.87
N MET A 108 0.26 -6.07 3.06
CA MET A 108 0.47 -4.70 3.55
C MET A 108 1.96 -4.36 3.70
N ILE A 109 2.78 -5.30 4.19
CA ILE A 109 4.24 -5.13 4.27
C ILE A 109 4.86 -4.93 2.89
N SER A 110 4.36 -5.64 1.87
CA SER A 110 4.91 -5.54 0.52
C SER A 110 4.81 -4.13 -0.07
N VAL A 111 3.74 -3.38 0.25
CA VAL A 111 3.54 -1.98 -0.15
C VAL A 111 4.66 -1.08 0.39
N ILE A 112 5.03 -1.27 1.67
CA ILE A 112 6.12 -0.52 2.31
C ILE A 112 7.47 -0.89 1.67
N GLN A 113 7.68 -2.19 1.42
CA GLN A 113 8.91 -2.69 0.82
C GLN A 113 9.10 -2.31 -0.65
N ARG A 114 8.04 -1.87 -1.33
CA ARG A 114 8.08 -1.50 -2.74
C ARG A 114 9.04 -0.34 -3.03
N ILE A 115 9.05 0.68 -2.16
CA ILE A 115 9.89 1.86 -2.34
C ILE A 115 11.39 1.52 -2.23
N PRO A 116 11.87 0.77 -1.20
CA PRO A 116 13.23 0.26 -1.18
C PRO A 116 13.61 -0.59 -2.41
N ARG A 117 12.68 -1.43 -2.91
CA ARG A 117 12.92 -2.23 -4.12
C ARG A 117 13.12 -1.35 -5.35
N PHE A 118 12.33 -0.30 -5.53
CA PHE A 118 12.54 0.66 -6.61
C PHE A 118 13.91 1.34 -6.53
N GLU A 119 14.40 1.66 -5.34
CA GLU A 119 15.75 2.22 -5.18
C GLU A 119 16.83 1.26 -5.69
N LEU A 120 16.73 -0.03 -5.36
CA LEU A 120 17.65 -1.06 -5.84
C LEU A 120 17.58 -1.25 -7.35
N LEU A 121 16.37 -1.29 -7.91
CA LEU A 121 16.15 -1.42 -9.35
C LEU A 121 16.71 -0.20 -10.12
N LEU A 122 16.47 1.01 -9.64
CA LEU A 122 17.00 2.23 -10.25
C LEU A 122 18.54 2.27 -10.20
N LYS A 123 19.16 1.82 -9.09
CA LYS A 123 20.61 1.66 -9.00
C LYS A 123 21.14 0.67 -10.04
N GLN A 124 20.44 -0.45 -10.24
CA GLN A 124 20.81 -1.45 -11.25
C GLN A 124 20.63 -0.93 -12.67
N LEU A 125 19.52 -0.27 -12.98
CA LEU A 125 19.27 0.34 -14.29
C LEU A 125 20.34 1.38 -14.62
N LEU A 126 20.65 2.26 -13.67
CA LEU A 126 21.66 3.30 -13.86
C LEU A 126 23.05 2.73 -14.09
N LYS A 127 23.43 1.65 -13.38
CA LYS A 127 24.71 0.94 -13.60
C LYS A 127 24.83 0.36 -15.02
N ASN A 128 23.71 0.00 -15.63
CA ASN A 128 23.65 -0.62 -16.96
C ASN A 128 23.23 0.35 -18.07
N THR A 129 23.13 1.65 -17.77
CA THR A 129 22.78 2.70 -18.75
C THR A 129 24.01 3.54 -19.05
N ALA A 130 24.36 3.69 -20.33
CA ALA A 130 25.47 4.55 -20.77
C ALA A 130 25.19 6.02 -20.38
N LYS A 131 26.23 6.80 -20.05
CA LYS A 131 26.06 8.19 -19.60
C LYS A 131 25.47 9.10 -20.68
N GLU A 132 25.71 8.74 -21.94
CA GLU A 132 25.26 9.43 -23.14
C GLU A 132 23.81 9.09 -23.48
N HIS A 133 23.26 8.00 -22.91
CA HIS A 133 21.87 7.62 -23.12
C HIS A 133 20.95 8.62 -22.41
N LYS A 134 19.90 9.05 -23.11
CA LYS A 134 18.94 10.06 -22.60
C LYS A 134 18.27 9.68 -21.27
N ASP A 135 18.13 8.39 -20.98
CA ASP A 135 17.56 7.91 -19.72
C ASP A 135 18.50 8.03 -18.52
N TYR A 136 19.81 8.20 -18.73
CA TYR A 136 20.78 8.24 -17.62
C TYR A 136 20.49 9.39 -16.63
N ALA A 137 20.17 10.57 -17.16
CA ALA A 137 19.79 11.72 -16.33
C ALA A 137 18.44 11.52 -15.63
N LEU A 138 17.48 10.90 -16.33
CA LEU A 138 16.15 10.61 -15.79
C LEU A 138 16.21 9.58 -14.66
N LEU A 139 16.97 8.49 -14.84
CA LEU A 139 17.21 7.47 -13.83
C LEU A 139 17.92 8.03 -12.59
N ASN A 140 18.90 8.92 -12.77
CA ASN A 140 19.52 9.63 -11.65
C ASN A 140 18.53 10.49 -10.86
N ASN A 141 17.65 11.21 -11.56
CA ASN A 141 16.62 12.02 -10.92
C ASN A 141 15.61 11.15 -10.17
N ALA A 142 15.11 10.11 -10.83
CA ALA A 142 14.23 9.10 -10.23
C ALA A 142 14.84 8.50 -8.96
N LEU A 143 16.12 8.12 -9.01
CA LEU A 143 16.82 7.52 -7.86
C LEU A 143 16.86 8.48 -6.67
N LYS A 144 17.15 9.77 -6.88
CA LYS A 144 17.15 10.78 -5.81
C LYS A 144 15.77 10.88 -5.15
N LYS A 145 14.71 10.96 -5.95
CA LYS A 145 13.33 11.10 -5.48
C LYS A 145 12.86 9.88 -4.69
N ILE A 146 13.06 8.69 -5.24
CA ILE A 146 12.72 7.43 -4.56
C ILE A 146 13.54 7.27 -3.27
N HIS A 147 14.82 7.64 -3.28
CA HIS A 147 15.65 7.60 -2.07
C HIS A 147 15.13 8.56 -0.98
N SER A 148 14.70 9.78 -1.34
CA SER A 148 14.07 10.70 -0.40
C SER A 148 12.79 10.13 0.21
N LEU A 149 11.93 9.50 -0.59
CA LEU A 149 10.72 8.82 -0.10
C LEU A 149 11.08 7.63 0.82
N ALA A 150 12.07 6.82 0.46
CA ALA A 150 12.55 5.71 1.28
C ALA A 150 13.08 6.17 2.64
N LEU A 151 13.87 7.26 2.67
CA LEU A 151 14.37 7.85 3.91
C LEU A 151 13.22 8.34 4.80
N TYR A 152 12.20 8.95 4.22
CA TYR A 152 11.04 9.38 4.99
C TYR A 152 10.31 8.17 5.60
N ILE A 153 9.99 7.15 4.79
CA ILE A 153 9.32 5.92 5.24
C ILE A 153 10.11 5.27 6.40
N ASN A 154 11.44 5.23 6.30
CA ASN A 154 12.29 4.70 7.35
C ASN A 154 12.28 5.54 8.64
N ARG A 155 12.19 6.87 8.55
CA ARG A 155 12.10 7.74 9.74
C ARG A 155 10.80 7.52 10.50
N VAL A 156 9.67 7.52 9.79
CA VAL A 156 8.35 7.21 10.37
C VAL A 156 8.36 5.88 11.12
N LYS A 157 8.96 4.85 10.51
CA LYS A 157 9.05 3.53 11.12
C LYS A 157 9.84 3.56 12.43
N ASN A 158 10.98 4.25 12.45
CA ASN A 158 11.80 4.39 13.66
C ASN A 158 11.07 5.15 14.77
N ASP A 159 10.31 6.19 14.44
CA ASP A 159 9.54 6.97 15.42
C ASP A 159 8.36 6.15 16.00
N ALA A 160 7.67 5.37 15.17
CA ALA A 160 6.64 4.42 15.61
C ALA A 160 7.22 3.28 16.49
N ASP A 161 8.42 2.78 16.15
CA ASP A 161 9.13 1.79 16.96
C ASP A 161 9.53 2.38 18.34
N VAL A 162 9.91 3.66 18.42
CA VAL A 162 10.20 4.34 19.70
C VAL A 162 8.95 4.53 20.55
N ILE A 163 7.82 4.90 19.94
CA ILE A 163 6.54 5.10 20.66
C ILE A 163 6.04 3.77 21.23
N SER A 164 6.08 2.67 20.45
CA SER A 164 5.65 1.34 20.91
C SER A 164 6.45 0.80 22.10
N HIS A 165 7.74 1.15 22.22
CA HIS A 165 8.55 0.79 23.38
C HIS A 165 8.22 1.66 24.62
N SER A 166 7.90 2.94 24.42
CA SER A 166 7.55 3.85 25.54
C SER A 166 6.15 3.60 26.14
N SER A 167 5.21 3.04 25.37
CA SER A 167 3.86 2.69 25.86
C SER A 167 3.80 1.48 26.80
N SER A 168 4.92 0.82 27.09
CA SER A 168 5.00 -0.25 28.09
C SER A 168 5.08 0.24 29.55
N LEU A 169 5.18 1.56 29.78
CA LEU A 169 5.08 2.18 31.11
C LEU A 169 4.02 3.29 31.11
N SER A 170 2.74 2.92 31.18
CA SER A 170 1.68 3.66 31.89
C SER A 170 0.36 2.89 31.78
N SER A 171 0.13 1.98 32.72
CA SER A 171 -1.20 1.48 33.03
C SER A 171 -1.93 2.55 33.86
N THR A 172 -2.95 3.21 33.30
CA THR A 172 -4.12 3.71 34.06
C THR A 172 -5.25 4.18 33.14
N THR A 173 -6.36 3.44 33.24
CA THR A 173 -7.77 3.83 33.18
C THR A 173 -8.16 5.12 32.41
N THR A 174 -9.02 4.97 31.39
CA THR A 174 -10.28 5.76 31.24
C THR A 174 -11.16 5.12 30.17
N THR A 175 -12.32 4.64 30.60
CA THR A 175 -13.48 4.28 29.79
C THR A 175 -14.12 5.53 29.19
N ALA A 176 -14.29 5.57 27.86
CA ALA A 176 -15.19 6.51 27.21
C ALA A 176 -16.09 5.74 26.23
N GLN A 177 -17.39 5.74 26.54
CA GLN A 177 -18.44 5.32 25.62
C GLN A 177 -18.54 6.36 24.51
N LEU A 178 -18.40 5.94 23.26
CA LEU A 178 -18.78 6.73 22.10
C LEU A 178 -20.10 6.17 21.56
N ASP A 179 -21.15 6.93 21.82
CA ASP A 179 -22.48 6.80 21.24
C ASP A 179 -22.41 7.31 19.79
N VAL A 180 -22.53 6.43 18.80
CA VAL A 180 -22.50 6.81 17.38
C VAL A 180 -23.72 6.22 16.68
N ASN A 181 -24.72 7.08 16.52
CA ASN A 181 -25.91 6.81 15.73
C ASN A 181 -25.56 6.69 14.24
N GLN A 182 -25.79 5.48 13.73
CA GLN A 182 -26.26 5.09 12.39
C GLN A 182 -25.76 5.85 11.16
N SER A 183 -24.85 5.20 10.43
CA SER A 183 -24.78 5.19 8.96
C SER A 183 -24.04 3.92 8.53
N SER A 184 -24.77 2.82 8.32
CA SER A 184 -24.21 1.51 7.97
C SER A 184 -23.98 1.38 6.46
N ILE A 185 -22.83 0.80 6.06
CA ILE A 185 -22.38 0.63 4.67
C ILE A 185 -22.38 -0.87 4.31
N THR A 186 -23.03 -1.28 3.22
CA THR A 186 -23.15 -2.66 2.69
C THR A 186 -21.94 -3.11 1.87
N ILE A 187 -21.83 -4.39 1.53
CA ILE A 187 -20.78 -4.93 0.62
C ILE A 187 -20.82 -4.21 -0.73
N SER A 188 -22.02 -3.94 -1.25
CA SER A 188 -22.24 -3.13 -2.45
C SER A 188 -21.85 -1.66 -2.30
N GLN A 189 -21.81 -1.12 -1.08
CA GLN A 189 -21.36 0.25 -0.83
C GLN A 189 -19.83 0.32 -0.58
N LEU A 190 -19.20 -0.75 -0.11
CA LEU A 190 -17.74 -0.92 -0.17
C LEU A 190 -17.23 -1.05 -1.62
N GLU A 191 -18.03 -1.65 -2.51
CA GLU A 191 -17.79 -1.65 -3.96
C GLU A 191 -17.96 -0.24 -4.57
N THR A 192 -18.90 0.57 -4.07
CA THR A 192 -19.19 1.92 -4.61
C THR A 192 -18.14 2.97 -4.20
N ILE A 193 -17.51 2.85 -3.03
CA ILE A 193 -16.47 3.78 -2.56
C ILE A 193 -15.13 3.57 -3.30
N CYS A 194 -14.96 2.42 -3.95
CA CYS A 194 -13.72 2.00 -4.62
C CYS A 194 -13.87 1.86 -6.16
N ASP A 195 -14.73 2.66 -6.80
CA ASP A 195 -15.00 2.61 -8.26
C ASP A 195 -15.38 1.21 -8.80
N GLY A 196 -16.13 0.42 -8.02
CA GLY A 196 -16.72 -0.85 -8.47
C GLY A 196 -15.80 -2.06 -8.42
N LEU A 197 -14.66 -2.00 -7.72
CA LEU A 197 -13.80 -3.18 -7.49
C LEU A 197 -14.18 -3.90 -6.18
N PRO A 198 -14.50 -5.21 -6.20
CA PRO A 198 -14.87 -5.94 -5.00
C PRO A 198 -13.70 -6.03 -4.01
N ALA A 199 -13.97 -6.09 -2.71
CA ALA A 199 -12.94 -6.20 -1.66
C ALA A 199 -12.03 -7.45 -1.85
N SER A 200 -12.53 -8.49 -2.51
CA SER A 200 -11.74 -9.65 -2.96
C SER A 200 -10.70 -9.32 -4.03
N ALA A 201 -10.95 -8.31 -4.89
CA ALA A 201 -9.97 -7.77 -5.84
C ALA A 201 -8.92 -6.85 -5.17
N LEU A 202 -9.27 -6.16 -4.08
CA LEU A 202 -8.30 -5.38 -3.30
C LEU A 202 -7.24 -6.28 -2.61
N LEU A 203 -7.70 -7.42 -2.08
CA LEU A 203 -6.82 -8.44 -1.48
C LEU A 203 -6.12 -9.31 -2.54
N GLY A 204 -6.76 -9.51 -3.69
CA GLY A 204 -6.35 -10.51 -4.68
C GLY A 204 -5.71 -10.01 -5.98
N SER A 205 -5.70 -8.72 -6.29
CA SER A 205 -4.99 -8.19 -7.46
C SER A 205 -4.31 -6.86 -7.17
N THR A 206 -4.96 -5.99 -6.40
CA THR A 206 -4.50 -4.63 -6.08
C THR A 206 -3.22 -4.61 -5.26
N LEU A 207 -3.17 -5.29 -4.11
CA LEU A 207 -1.95 -5.33 -3.30
C LEU A 207 -0.81 -6.07 -4.00
N HIS A 208 -1.11 -7.00 -4.91
CA HIS A 208 -0.10 -7.66 -5.73
C HIS A 208 0.47 -6.76 -6.84
N GLU A 209 -0.36 -5.94 -7.48
CA GLU A 209 0.12 -4.93 -8.45
C GLU A 209 1.04 -3.90 -7.79
N ILE A 210 0.82 -3.63 -6.50
CA ILE A 210 1.67 -2.76 -5.67
C ILE A 210 2.90 -3.51 -5.12
N ALA A 211 2.82 -4.80 -4.81
CA ALA A 211 3.90 -5.65 -4.25
C ALA A 211 5.10 -5.82 -5.20
#